data_AF-A0A0E0N093-F1
#
_entry.id   AF-A0A0E0N093-F1
#
_cell.length_a   1.000
_cell.length_b   1.000
_cell.length_c   1.000
_cell.angle_alpha   90.00
_cell.angle_beta   90.00
_cell.angle_gamma   90.00
#
_symmetry.space_group_name_H-M   'P 1'
#
loop_
_entity.id
_entity.type
_entity.pdbx_description
1 polymer ?
#
loop_
_entity_poly.entity_id
_entity_poly.type
_entity_poly.pdbx_seq_one_letter_code
_entity_poly.pdbx_strand_id
1 'polypeptide(L)'
;MLLVDGGMMSLLVKSKTEDSVKCEVIDGGELKSRRHLNVRGKSATLPSITDKDWDDIKFGVENQVDYYAVSFVKDAQVVHELKDYLRSSNADIHVIVKIESADSIPNLHSIITASDGAMVARGDLGAELPIEEVPLLQEEIIRMCRSMGKAVIVATNMLERFMAILLSHYRPSGTIFAFTDQERVRQRLALYQGVCPVQMEFSDDAEKTFGDALSYLLKHGMVKEGEEVALVQSGRQPIWRSQSTHNIQVRKV
;
A
#
# COMPACT_ATOMS: atom_id res chain seq x y z
N MET A 1 8.29 -17.74 5.58
CA MET A 1 9.36 -16.75 5.33
C MET A 1 9.17 -15.61 6.32
N LEU A 2 10.25 -15.02 6.85
CA LEU A 2 10.16 -13.82 7.68
C LEU A 2 10.41 -12.59 6.81
N LEU A 3 9.61 -11.55 6.98
CA LEU A 3 9.76 -10.28 6.29
C LEU A 3 9.96 -9.17 7.31
N VAL A 4 10.82 -8.22 6.99
CA VAL A 4 11.03 -6.99 7.77
C VAL A 4 10.37 -5.83 7.04
N ASP A 5 9.59 -5.03 7.76
CA ASP A 5 8.89 -3.83 7.27
C ASP A 5 8.18 -4.06 5.91
N GLY A 6 7.31 -5.06 5.84
CA GLY A 6 6.53 -5.35 4.62
C GLY A 6 7.35 -5.90 3.44
N GLY A 7 8.54 -6.47 3.71
CA GLY A 7 9.39 -7.10 2.70
C GLY A 7 10.59 -6.26 2.25
N MET A 8 10.97 -5.22 2.99
CA MET A 8 12.23 -4.51 2.76
C MET A 8 13.46 -5.39 2.96
N MET A 9 13.35 -6.40 3.83
CA MET A 9 14.29 -7.50 3.93
C MET A 9 13.51 -8.80 4.05
N SER A 10 14.07 -9.89 3.53
CA SER A 10 13.43 -11.21 3.58
C SER A 10 14.42 -12.24 4.12
N LEU A 11 13.95 -13.07 5.05
CA LEU A 11 14.73 -14.14 5.66
C LEU A 11 14.01 -15.48 5.55
N LEU A 12 14.73 -16.49 5.06
CA LEU A 12 14.26 -17.86 4.99
C LEU A 12 14.60 -18.59 6.28
N VAL A 13 13.58 -19.07 6.99
CA VAL A 13 13.75 -19.86 8.21
C VAL A 13 14.39 -21.21 7.86
N LYS A 14 15.50 -21.54 8.52
CA LYS A 14 16.22 -22.83 8.37
C LYS A 14 15.95 -23.78 9.53
N SER A 15 15.91 -23.26 10.75
CA SER A 15 15.59 -24.02 11.95
C SER A 15 15.07 -23.12 13.06
N LYS A 16 14.43 -23.70 14.09
CA LYS A 16 13.94 -23.00 15.28
C LYS A 16 14.32 -23.77 16.55
N THR A 17 14.62 -23.05 17.62
CA THR A 17 14.67 -23.56 19.00
C THR A 17 13.44 -23.06 19.76
N GLU A 18 13.42 -23.20 21.09
CA GLU A 18 12.36 -22.64 21.95
C GLU A 18 12.35 -21.10 21.93
N ASP A 19 13.52 -20.48 21.85
CA ASP A 19 13.77 -19.05 22.05
C ASP A 19 14.42 -18.35 20.85
N SER A 20 14.80 -19.08 19.80
CA SER A 20 15.52 -18.53 18.65
C SER A 20 15.07 -19.12 17.32
N VAL A 21 15.22 -18.34 16.24
CA VAL A 21 14.94 -18.77 14.88
C VAL A 21 16.18 -18.50 14.02
N LYS A 22 16.78 -19.55 13.47
CA LYS A 22 17.92 -19.43 12.57
C LYS A 22 17.41 -19.21 11.15
N CYS A 23 17.84 -18.12 10.53
CA CYS A 23 17.41 -17.73 9.19
C CYS A 23 18.59 -17.50 8.25
N GLU A 24 18.36 -17.75 6.96
CA GLU A 24 19.22 -17.29 5.85
C GLU A 24 18.64 -15.99 5.30
N VAL A 25 19.48 -14.98 5.08
CA VAL A 25 19.07 -13.72 4.45
C VAL A 25 18.93 -13.97 2.94
N ILE A 26 17.75 -13.71 2.40
CA ILE A 26 17.47 -13.83 0.96
C ILE A 26 17.62 -12.45 0.32
N ASP A 27 16.88 -11.45 0.82
CA ASP A 27 17.04 -10.04 0.46
C ASP A 27 17.57 -9.26 1.67
N GLY A 28 18.80 -8.77 1.54
CA GLY A 28 19.50 -8.04 2.60
C GLY A 28 19.13 -6.55 2.67
N GLY A 29 19.59 -5.89 3.73
CA GLY A 29 19.35 -4.47 3.98
C GLY A 29 19.85 -4.04 5.35
N GLU A 30 19.61 -2.77 5.69
CA GLU A 30 19.95 -2.21 7.00
C GLU A 30 18.80 -2.44 7.99
N LEU A 31 19.00 -3.31 8.98
CA LEU A 31 18.04 -3.54 10.05
C LEU A 31 18.24 -2.52 11.19
N LYS A 32 17.24 -1.66 11.44
CA LYS A 32 17.26 -0.69 12.56
C LYS A 32 16.46 -1.20 13.76
N SER A 33 16.44 -0.45 14.85
CA SER A 33 15.70 -0.82 16.06
C SER A 33 14.18 -0.84 15.82
N ARG A 34 13.48 -1.77 16.49
CA ARG A 34 12.02 -1.89 16.55
C ARG A 34 11.31 -1.94 15.17
N ARG A 35 11.89 -2.66 14.21
CA ARG A 35 11.23 -2.91 12.91
C ARG A 35 10.09 -3.90 13.04
N HIS A 36 9.11 -3.78 12.15
CA HIS A 36 8.00 -4.70 12.07
C HIS A 36 8.43 -6.00 11.41
N LEU A 37 7.98 -7.13 11.96
CA LEU A 37 8.22 -8.46 11.41
C LEU A 37 6.89 -9.08 10.99
N ASN A 38 6.83 -9.58 9.75
CA ASN A 38 5.71 -10.36 9.24
C ASN A 38 6.16 -11.80 9.00
N VAL A 39 5.29 -12.76 9.30
CA VAL A 39 5.55 -14.19 9.12
C VAL A 39 4.62 -14.71 8.04
N ARG A 40 5.07 -14.66 6.78
CA ARG A 40 4.27 -15.16 5.65
C ARG A 40 3.88 -16.62 5.86
N GLY A 41 2.58 -16.87 5.77
CA GLY A 41 1.98 -18.21 5.82
C GLY A 41 1.76 -18.77 7.22
N LYS A 42 1.86 -17.95 8.27
CA LYS A 42 1.41 -18.33 9.62
C LYS A 42 0.30 -17.41 10.10
N SER A 43 -0.88 -17.99 10.33
CA SER A 43 -1.91 -17.32 11.12
C SER A 43 -1.47 -17.29 12.59
N ALA A 44 -1.30 -16.10 13.16
CA ALA A 44 -1.14 -15.96 14.61
C ALA A 44 -2.49 -16.24 15.27
N THR A 45 -2.58 -17.14 16.25
CA THR A 45 -3.83 -17.48 16.98
C THR A 45 -4.29 -16.38 17.95
N LEU A 46 -3.94 -15.13 17.69
CA LEU A 46 -4.34 -13.99 18.50
C LEU A 46 -5.77 -13.56 18.12
N PRO A 47 -6.59 -13.14 19.10
CA PRO A 47 -7.89 -12.55 18.82
C PRO A 47 -7.73 -11.24 18.05
N SER A 48 -8.70 -10.90 17.21
CA SER A 48 -8.69 -9.66 16.42
C SER A 48 -8.95 -8.39 17.27
N ILE A 49 -9.60 -8.54 18.43
CA ILE A 49 -9.78 -7.47 19.43
C ILE A 49 -9.20 -7.96 20.75
N THR A 50 -8.24 -7.23 21.30
CA THR A 50 -7.60 -7.54 22.59
C THR A 50 -8.30 -6.83 23.75
N ASP A 51 -7.96 -7.18 25.00
CA ASP A 51 -8.48 -6.50 26.20
C ASP A 51 -8.20 -4.99 26.17
N LYS A 52 -7.02 -4.59 25.67
CA LYS A 52 -6.67 -3.18 25.47
C LYS A 52 -7.58 -2.51 24.44
N ASP A 53 -7.83 -3.19 23.32
CA ASP A 53 -8.70 -2.64 22.27
C ASP A 53 -10.14 -2.46 22.77
N TRP A 54 -10.63 -3.35 23.65
CA TRP A 54 -11.93 -3.17 24.31
C TRP A 54 -11.99 -1.95 25.21
N ASP A 55 -10.91 -1.60 25.90
CA ASP A 55 -10.84 -0.37 26.69
C ASP A 55 -10.82 0.88 25.79
N ASP A 56 -10.10 0.83 24.66
CA ASP A 56 -10.10 1.90 23.65
C ASP A 56 -11.49 2.04 22.98
N ILE A 57 -12.22 0.93 22.77
CA ILE A 57 -13.61 0.93 22.29
C ILE A 57 -14.54 1.60 23.31
N LYS A 58 -14.49 1.24 24.60
CA LYS A 58 -15.31 1.91 25.63
C LYS A 58 -15.05 3.41 25.66
N PHE A 59 -13.78 3.80 25.61
CA PHE A 59 -13.37 5.21 25.55
C PHE A 59 -13.95 5.93 24.32
N GLY A 60 -13.90 5.32 23.14
CA GLY A 60 -14.46 5.95 21.93
C GLY A 60 -16.00 6.05 21.96
N VAL A 61 -16.70 5.11 22.61
CA VAL A 61 -18.15 5.19 22.85
C VAL A 61 -18.48 6.38 23.76
N GLU A 62 -17.74 6.55 24.85
CA GLU A 62 -17.90 7.69 25.76
C GLU A 62 -17.66 9.04 25.05
N ASN A 63 -16.78 9.05 24.05
CA ASN A 63 -16.41 10.25 23.27
C ASN A 63 -17.18 10.39 21.95
N GLN A 64 -18.14 9.51 21.65
CA GLN A 64 -19.00 9.57 20.46
C GLN A 64 -18.22 9.66 19.14
N VAL A 65 -17.20 8.82 18.96
CA VAL A 65 -16.48 8.74 17.68
C VAL A 65 -17.39 8.21 16.56
N ASP A 66 -17.17 8.63 15.32
CA ASP A 66 -18.04 8.24 14.20
C ASP A 66 -17.74 6.83 13.65
N TYR A 67 -16.49 6.38 13.75
CA TYR A 67 -16.02 5.12 13.15
C TYR A 67 -15.00 4.38 14.00
N TYR A 68 -15.09 3.04 14.00
CA TYR A 68 -13.98 2.14 14.37
C TYR A 68 -13.40 1.47 13.13
N ALA A 69 -12.07 1.49 13.02
CA ALA A 69 -11.34 0.70 12.03
C ALA A 69 -10.71 -0.53 12.69
N VAL A 70 -11.31 -1.71 12.47
CA VAL A 70 -10.90 -2.96 13.15
C VAL A 70 -9.78 -3.63 12.36
N SER A 71 -8.65 -3.87 13.04
CA SER A 71 -7.44 -4.49 12.47
C SER A 71 -7.52 -6.03 12.54
N PHE A 72 -6.76 -6.71 11.68
CA PHE A 72 -6.55 -8.16 11.65
C PHE A 72 -7.83 -8.99 11.70
N VAL A 73 -8.90 -8.54 11.03
CA VAL A 73 -10.19 -9.23 10.98
C VAL A 73 -10.08 -10.50 10.13
N LYS A 74 -10.40 -11.66 10.70
CA LYS A 74 -10.30 -12.96 10.01
C LYS A 74 -11.64 -13.58 9.64
N ASP A 75 -12.70 -13.19 10.35
CA ASP A 75 -14.05 -13.69 10.17
C ASP A 75 -15.08 -12.62 10.55
N ALA A 76 -16.34 -12.89 10.23
CA ALA A 76 -17.45 -11.99 10.53
C ALA A 76 -17.81 -11.95 12.03
N GLN A 77 -17.40 -12.95 12.81
CA GLN A 77 -17.80 -13.09 14.21
C GLN A 77 -17.30 -11.91 15.03
N VAL A 78 -16.05 -11.48 14.82
CA VAL A 78 -15.51 -10.32 15.53
C VAL A 78 -16.27 -9.02 15.22
N VAL A 79 -16.80 -8.90 13.99
CA VAL A 79 -17.57 -7.72 13.56
C VAL A 79 -18.94 -7.72 14.23
N HIS A 80 -19.56 -8.91 14.35
CA HIS A 80 -20.82 -9.08 15.06
C HIS A 80 -20.68 -8.77 16.56
N GLU A 81 -19.62 -9.27 17.20
CA GLU A 81 -19.35 -9.00 18.62
C GLU A 81 -19.22 -7.50 18.90
N LEU A 82 -18.45 -6.77 18.07
CA LEU A 82 -18.32 -5.32 18.21
C LEU A 82 -19.66 -4.62 17.96
N LYS A 83 -20.40 -4.98 16.91
CA LYS A 83 -21.69 -4.36 16.60
C LYS A 83 -22.74 -4.60 17.68
N ASP A 84 -22.78 -5.78 18.28
CA ASP A 84 -23.72 -6.10 19.36
C ASP A 84 -23.39 -5.31 20.63
N TYR A 85 -22.09 -5.14 20.94
CA TYR A 85 -21.66 -4.25 22.00
C TYR A 85 -22.08 -2.79 21.76
N LEU A 86 -21.84 -2.25 20.57
CA LEU A 86 -22.22 -0.87 20.21
C LEU A 86 -23.73 -0.64 20.30
N ARG A 87 -24.53 -1.60 19.82
CA ARG A 87 -26.00 -1.58 19.97
C ARG A 87 -26.43 -1.61 21.43
N SER A 88 -25.82 -2.45 22.26
CA SER A 88 -26.14 -2.54 23.69
C SER A 88 -25.81 -1.24 24.44
N SER A 89 -24.83 -0.48 23.94
CA SER A 89 -24.44 0.84 24.45
C SER A 89 -25.23 1.99 23.81
N ASN A 90 -26.20 1.70 22.93
CA ASN A 90 -26.95 2.68 22.15
C ASN A 90 -26.05 3.69 21.40
N ALA A 91 -24.91 3.20 20.91
CA ALA A 91 -23.89 3.99 20.20
C ALA A 91 -24.07 3.83 18.68
N ASP A 92 -24.24 4.96 17.98
CA ASP A 92 -24.34 5.00 16.52
C ASP A 92 -22.94 5.19 15.90
N ILE A 93 -22.14 4.13 15.96
CA ILE A 93 -20.74 4.13 15.50
C ILE A 93 -20.57 3.08 14.42
N HIS A 94 -20.03 3.47 13.27
CA HIS A 94 -19.82 2.57 12.14
C HIS A 94 -18.55 1.74 12.28
N VAL A 95 -18.59 0.48 11.83
CA VAL A 95 -17.47 -0.45 11.87
C VAL A 95 -16.90 -0.65 10.47
N ILE A 96 -15.67 -0.18 10.25
CA ILE A 96 -14.89 -0.39 9.03
C ILE A 96 -13.86 -1.50 9.28
N VAL A 97 -13.90 -2.57 8.49
CA VAL A 97 -12.96 -3.69 8.64
C VAL A 97 -11.71 -3.45 7.80
N LYS A 98 -10.52 -3.61 8.38
CA LYS A 98 -9.26 -3.54 7.63
C LYS A 98 -8.94 -4.91 7.05
N ILE A 99 -8.87 -4.98 5.73
CA ILE A 99 -8.44 -6.16 4.99
C ILE A 99 -6.92 -6.09 4.82
N GLU A 100 -6.22 -6.79 5.70
CA GLU A 100 -4.75 -6.73 5.85
C GLU A 100 -4.07 -8.09 5.98
N SER A 101 -4.85 -9.17 6.08
CA SER A 101 -4.34 -10.52 6.30
C SER A 101 -4.78 -11.46 5.18
N ALA A 102 -3.92 -12.44 4.87
CA ALA A 102 -4.28 -13.55 4.00
C ALA A 102 -5.47 -14.35 4.56
N ASP A 103 -5.62 -14.42 5.90
CA ASP A 103 -6.71 -15.12 6.57
C ASP A 103 -8.08 -14.48 6.30
N SER A 104 -8.11 -13.19 5.95
CA SER A 104 -9.36 -12.47 5.64
C SER A 104 -9.93 -12.87 4.28
N ILE A 105 -9.09 -13.33 3.35
CA ILE A 105 -9.45 -13.51 1.93
C ILE A 105 -10.57 -14.55 1.74
N PRO A 106 -10.49 -15.76 2.34
CA PRO A 106 -11.55 -16.76 2.17
C PRO A 106 -12.91 -16.29 2.71
N ASN A 107 -12.92 -15.31 3.61
CA ASN A 107 -14.08 -14.82 4.33
C ASN A 107 -14.50 -13.40 3.92
N LEU A 108 -13.96 -12.84 2.83
CA LEU A 108 -14.23 -11.44 2.43
C LEU A 108 -15.72 -11.13 2.37
N HIS A 109 -16.50 -12.01 1.76
CA HIS A 109 -17.94 -11.80 1.62
C HIS A 109 -18.64 -11.71 2.97
N SER A 110 -18.38 -12.63 3.90
CA SER A 110 -19.02 -12.62 5.22
C SER A 110 -18.56 -11.44 6.07
N ILE A 111 -17.25 -11.17 6.07
CA ILE A 111 -16.65 -10.02 6.78
C ILE A 111 -17.26 -8.70 6.29
N ILE A 112 -17.25 -8.47 4.97
CA ILE A 112 -17.78 -7.24 4.37
C ILE A 112 -19.29 -7.18 4.59
N THR A 113 -20.02 -8.29 4.54
CA THR A 113 -21.47 -8.31 4.82
C THR A 113 -21.79 -7.90 6.26
N ALA A 114 -20.96 -8.26 7.24
CA ALA A 114 -21.17 -7.88 8.64
C ALA A 114 -20.80 -6.41 8.94
N SER A 115 -19.84 -5.83 8.21
CA SER A 115 -19.31 -4.47 8.46
C SER A 115 -20.16 -3.34 7.87
N ASP A 116 -19.83 -2.09 8.15
CA ASP A 116 -20.42 -0.90 7.49
C ASP A 116 -19.60 -0.44 6.28
N GLY A 117 -18.35 -0.89 6.21
CA GLY A 117 -17.44 -0.68 5.09
C GLY A 117 -16.16 -1.47 5.27
N ALA A 118 -15.24 -1.32 4.33
CA ALA A 118 -13.94 -1.97 4.37
C ALA A 118 -12.80 -1.01 4.03
N MET A 119 -11.61 -1.30 4.56
CA MET A 119 -10.37 -0.63 4.22
C MET A 119 -9.40 -1.65 3.64
N VAL A 120 -8.99 -1.47 2.38
CA VAL A 120 -7.93 -2.29 1.76
C VAL A 120 -6.58 -1.75 2.25
N ALA A 121 -5.96 -2.42 3.22
CA ALA A 121 -4.68 -2.02 3.80
C ALA A 121 -3.54 -2.65 3.02
N ARG A 122 -3.15 -2.02 1.90
CA ARG A 122 -2.27 -2.64 0.90
C ARG A 122 -0.87 -2.99 1.41
N GLY A 123 -0.35 -2.22 2.36
CA GLY A 123 0.99 -2.44 2.93
C GLY A 123 1.06 -3.74 3.72
N ASP A 124 0.13 -3.94 4.63
CA ASP A 124 0.02 -5.17 5.42
C ASP A 124 -0.39 -6.34 4.53
N LEU A 125 -1.37 -6.13 3.64
CA LEU A 125 -1.83 -7.17 2.73
C LEU A 125 -0.72 -7.66 1.78
N GLY A 126 0.12 -6.76 1.26
CA GLY A 126 1.28 -7.14 0.43
C GLY A 126 2.47 -7.69 1.22
N ALA A 127 2.50 -7.49 2.54
CA ALA A 127 3.44 -8.21 3.40
C ALA A 127 3.01 -9.69 3.50
N GLU A 128 1.71 -9.97 3.60
CA GLU A 128 1.18 -11.33 3.72
C GLU A 128 1.10 -12.07 2.37
N LEU A 129 0.80 -11.37 1.28
CA LEU A 129 0.58 -11.94 -0.05
C LEU A 129 1.67 -11.54 -1.06
N PRO A 130 1.81 -12.27 -2.19
CA PRO A 130 2.55 -11.75 -3.33
C PRO A 130 2.04 -10.37 -3.74
N ILE A 131 2.96 -9.42 -3.98
CA ILE A 131 2.61 -8.01 -4.19
C ILE A 131 1.79 -7.81 -5.47
N GLU A 132 1.97 -8.70 -6.44
CA GLU A 132 1.24 -8.77 -7.70
C GLU A 132 -0.23 -9.18 -7.55
N GLU A 133 -0.61 -9.84 -6.45
CA GLU A 133 -2.00 -10.24 -6.18
C GLU A 133 -2.82 -9.11 -5.55
N VAL A 134 -2.16 -8.20 -4.82
CA VAL A 134 -2.81 -7.12 -4.08
C VAL A 134 -3.71 -6.24 -4.97
N PRO A 135 -3.30 -5.81 -6.19
CA PRO A 135 -4.17 -5.02 -7.07
C PRO A 135 -5.44 -5.76 -7.51
N LEU A 136 -5.37 -7.07 -7.71
CA LEU A 136 -6.53 -7.88 -8.12
C LEU A 136 -7.52 -7.99 -6.96
N LEU A 137 -7.04 -8.31 -5.75
CA LEU A 137 -7.86 -8.38 -4.54
C LEU A 137 -8.46 -7.02 -4.18
N GLN A 138 -7.71 -5.93 -4.36
CA GLN A 138 -8.24 -4.58 -4.17
C GLN A 138 -9.47 -4.33 -5.05
N GLU A 139 -9.39 -4.64 -6.35
CA GLU A 139 -10.51 -4.46 -7.27
C GLU A 139 -11.70 -5.35 -6.89
N GLU A 140 -11.44 -6.59 -6.46
CA GLU A 140 -12.48 -7.49 -5.95
C GLU A 140 -13.20 -6.92 -4.72
N ILE A 141 -12.45 -6.45 -3.72
CA ILE A 141 -12.99 -5.86 -2.49
C ILE A 141 -13.79 -4.59 -2.83
N ILE A 142 -13.28 -3.72 -3.71
CA ILE A 142 -13.98 -2.51 -4.14
C ILE A 142 -15.31 -2.88 -4.81
N ARG A 143 -15.31 -3.84 -5.73
CA ARG A 143 -16.53 -4.29 -6.41
C ARG A 143 -17.54 -4.87 -5.43
N MET A 144 -17.08 -5.69 -4.49
CA MET A 144 -17.92 -6.30 -3.47
C MET A 144 -18.59 -5.23 -2.59
N CYS A 145 -17.80 -4.30 -2.02
CA CYS A 145 -18.34 -3.20 -1.23
C CYS A 145 -19.35 -2.36 -2.03
N ARG A 146 -19.02 -1.99 -3.27
CA ARG A 146 -19.93 -1.22 -4.14
C ARG A 146 -21.24 -1.95 -4.43
N SER A 147 -21.17 -3.26 -4.69
CA SER A 147 -22.37 -4.07 -4.94
C SER A 147 -23.30 -4.16 -3.72
N MET A 148 -22.73 -4.03 -2.52
CA MET A 148 -23.45 -4.05 -1.24
C MET A 148 -23.83 -2.66 -0.73
N GLY A 149 -23.50 -1.58 -1.48
CA GLY A 149 -23.73 -0.20 -1.04
C GLY A 149 -22.87 0.23 0.16
N LYS A 150 -21.72 -0.42 0.37
CA LYS A 150 -20.82 -0.17 1.51
C LYS A 150 -19.64 0.71 1.11
N ALA A 151 -19.20 1.53 2.06
CA ALA A 151 -18.02 2.37 1.87
C ALA A 151 -16.75 1.50 1.72
N VAL A 152 -15.84 1.93 0.86
CA VAL A 152 -14.52 1.30 0.71
C VAL A 152 -13.43 2.35 0.71
N ILE A 153 -12.43 2.14 1.55
CA ILE A 153 -11.23 2.98 1.67
C ILE A 153 -10.05 2.17 1.14
N VAL A 154 -9.21 2.77 0.32
CA VAL A 154 -7.94 2.16 -0.09
C VAL A 154 -6.83 2.87 0.68
N ALA A 155 -6.14 2.13 1.55
CA ALA A 155 -5.16 2.66 2.48
C ALA A 155 -3.77 2.04 2.26
N THR A 156 -2.76 2.78 2.71
CA THR A 156 -1.33 2.43 2.69
C THR A 156 -0.72 2.41 1.29
N ASN A 157 0.28 3.25 1.04
CA ASN A 157 0.97 3.37 -0.24
C ASN A 157 2.16 2.40 -0.34
N MET A 158 1.91 1.09 -0.48
CA MET A 158 3.00 0.12 -0.68
C MET A 158 3.75 0.33 -2.01
N LEU A 159 3.11 1.00 -2.99
CA LEU A 159 3.63 1.27 -4.33
C LEU A 159 4.34 2.64 -4.46
N GLU A 160 4.59 3.34 -3.34
CA GLU A 160 5.22 4.67 -3.32
C GLU A 160 6.63 4.73 -3.92
N ARG A 161 7.28 3.59 -4.21
CA ARG A 161 8.60 3.61 -4.85
C ARG A 161 8.56 4.08 -6.30
N PHE A 162 7.40 4.09 -6.96
CA PHE A 162 7.27 4.60 -8.33
C PHE A 162 6.02 5.46 -8.48
N MET A 163 6.21 6.78 -8.48
CA MET A 163 5.17 7.80 -8.68
C MET A 163 4.29 7.54 -9.92
N ALA A 164 4.86 6.95 -10.98
CA ALA A 164 4.12 6.58 -12.19
C ALA A 164 2.98 5.59 -11.93
N ILE A 165 3.16 4.64 -11.00
CA ILE A 165 2.13 3.67 -10.62
C ILE A 165 1.00 4.38 -9.88
N LEU A 166 1.36 5.27 -8.95
CA LEU A 166 0.41 6.09 -8.20
C LEU A 166 -0.44 6.94 -9.15
N LEU A 167 0.19 7.66 -10.07
CA LEU A 167 -0.50 8.48 -11.07
C LEU A 167 -1.41 7.62 -11.95
N SER A 168 -0.97 6.43 -12.38
CA SER A 168 -1.78 5.51 -13.19
C SER A 168 -3.08 5.07 -12.48
N HIS A 169 -3.06 4.91 -11.16
CA HIS A 169 -4.26 4.57 -10.40
C HIS A 169 -5.34 5.67 -10.45
N TYR A 170 -4.93 6.94 -10.54
CA TYR A 170 -5.88 8.06 -10.68
C TYR A 170 -6.44 8.20 -12.09
N ARG A 171 -5.99 7.38 -13.05
CA ARG A 171 -6.47 7.37 -14.45
C ARG A 171 -6.48 8.77 -15.09
N PRO A 172 -5.36 9.52 -15.07
CA PRO A 172 -5.30 10.82 -15.70
C PRO A 172 -5.55 10.70 -17.21
N SER A 173 -6.08 11.77 -17.80
CA SER A 173 -6.31 11.87 -19.24
C SER A 173 -5.01 12.02 -20.04
N GLY A 174 -3.96 12.56 -19.44
CA GLY A 174 -2.63 12.67 -20.03
C GLY A 174 -1.79 11.39 -19.92
N THR A 175 -0.86 11.21 -20.85
CA THR A 175 0.15 10.13 -20.79
C THR A 175 1.15 10.39 -19.67
N ILE A 176 1.42 9.36 -18.87
CA ILE A 176 2.42 9.38 -17.81
C ILE A 176 3.75 8.89 -18.40
N PHE A 177 4.67 9.79 -18.72
CA PHE A 177 6.01 9.42 -19.13
C PHE A 177 6.86 9.09 -17.90
N ALA A 178 7.25 7.82 -17.76
CA ALA A 178 7.97 7.33 -16.58
C ALA A 178 9.41 6.98 -16.93
N PHE A 179 10.34 7.86 -16.56
CA PHE A 179 11.76 7.67 -16.82
C PHE A 179 12.43 6.80 -15.76
N THR A 180 13.33 5.91 -16.17
CA THR A 180 14.10 5.04 -15.25
C THR A 180 15.45 4.63 -15.84
N ASP A 181 16.47 4.50 -15.00
CA ASP A 181 17.79 3.95 -15.32
C ASP A 181 17.81 2.41 -15.31
N GLN A 182 16.76 1.77 -14.79
CA GLN A 182 16.68 0.32 -14.60
C GLN A 182 15.75 -0.33 -15.63
N GLU A 183 16.30 -1.16 -16.51
CA GLU A 183 15.53 -1.85 -17.55
C GLU A 183 14.41 -2.73 -16.97
N ARG A 184 14.66 -3.40 -15.84
CA ARG A 184 13.64 -4.19 -15.14
C ARG A 184 12.45 -3.36 -14.66
N VAL A 185 12.68 -2.10 -14.29
CA VAL A 185 11.61 -1.17 -13.89
C VAL A 185 10.83 -0.73 -15.13
N ARG A 186 11.51 -0.40 -16.23
CA ARG A 186 10.86 -0.01 -17.49
C ARG A 186 9.88 -1.09 -17.95
N GLN A 187 10.32 -2.35 -17.96
CA GLN A 187 9.50 -3.49 -18.37
C GLN A 187 8.25 -3.67 -17.48
N ARG A 188 8.38 -3.47 -16.17
CA ARG A 188 7.26 -3.57 -15.22
C ARG A 188 6.24 -2.45 -15.41
N LEU A 189 6.73 -1.22 -15.59
CA LEU A 189 5.88 -0.03 -15.74
C LEU A 189 5.01 -0.08 -17.00
N ALA A 190 5.41 -0.82 -18.03
CA ALA A 190 4.66 -0.96 -19.28
C ALA A 190 3.28 -1.63 -19.10
N LEU A 191 3.06 -2.33 -17.98
CA LEU A 191 1.79 -2.98 -17.67
C LEU A 191 0.76 -2.02 -17.05
N TYR A 192 1.18 -0.82 -16.64
CA TYR A 192 0.33 0.13 -15.95
C TYR A 192 -0.34 1.06 -16.96
N GLN A 193 -1.65 1.20 -16.83
CA GLN A 193 -2.47 1.97 -17.77
C GLN A 193 -2.03 3.44 -17.81
N GLY A 194 -1.90 3.97 -19.02
CA GLY A 194 -1.52 5.36 -19.23
C GLY A 194 -0.04 5.64 -18.96
N VAL A 195 0.76 4.63 -18.58
CA VAL A 195 2.20 4.77 -18.37
C VAL A 195 2.97 4.43 -19.64
N CYS A 196 3.78 5.37 -20.10
CA CYS A 196 4.78 5.18 -21.14
C CYS A 196 6.18 5.18 -20.50
N PRO A 197 6.78 4.01 -20.23
CA PRO A 197 8.06 3.95 -19.56
C PRO A 197 9.22 4.15 -20.55
N VAL A 198 10.18 5.00 -20.18
CA VAL A 198 11.37 5.33 -20.99
C VAL A 198 12.62 4.99 -20.19
N GLN A 199 13.53 4.20 -20.76
CA GLN A 199 14.84 4.01 -20.15
C GLN A 199 15.77 5.15 -20.55
N MET A 200 16.42 5.76 -19.57
CA MET A 200 17.48 6.75 -19.78
C MET A 200 18.44 6.74 -18.60
N GLU A 201 19.68 7.18 -18.82
CA GLU A 201 20.60 7.43 -17.73
C GLU A 201 20.24 8.73 -17.00
N PHE A 202 20.42 8.75 -15.69
CA PHE A 202 20.21 9.95 -14.87
C PHE A 202 21.54 10.62 -14.57
N SER A 203 21.55 11.95 -14.62
CA SER A 203 22.67 12.76 -14.18
C SER A 203 22.48 13.15 -12.71
N ASP A 204 23.58 13.47 -12.02
CA ASP A 204 23.53 14.07 -10.67
C ASP A 204 22.90 15.49 -10.67
N ASP A 205 22.65 16.05 -11.85
CA ASP A 205 21.96 17.32 -12.06
C ASP A 205 20.53 17.04 -12.55
N ALA A 206 19.55 17.49 -11.75
CA ALA A 206 18.13 17.31 -12.01
C ALA A 206 17.64 18.13 -13.22
N GLU A 207 18.18 19.32 -13.46
CA GLU A 207 17.81 20.16 -14.60
C GLU A 207 18.34 19.55 -15.91
N LYS A 208 19.56 19.02 -15.88
CA LYS A 208 20.11 18.28 -17.02
C LYS A 208 19.28 17.03 -17.32
N THR A 209 18.99 16.22 -16.30
CA THR A 209 18.17 15.00 -16.45
C THR A 209 16.79 15.32 -17.03
N PHE A 210 16.17 16.42 -16.58
CA PHE A 210 14.90 16.88 -17.14
C PHE A 210 15.03 17.34 -18.60
N GLY A 211 16.07 18.11 -18.94
CA GLY A 211 16.33 18.55 -20.31
C GLY A 211 16.54 17.38 -21.27
N ASP A 212 17.27 16.34 -20.84
CA ASP A 212 17.48 15.12 -21.61
C ASP A 212 16.18 14.35 -21.83
N ALA A 213 15.34 14.24 -20.79
CA ALA A 213 14.01 13.62 -20.87
C ALA A 213 13.09 14.36 -21.84
N LEU A 214 13.04 15.70 -21.77
CA LEU A 214 12.22 16.53 -22.66
C LEU A 214 12.69 16.42 -24.12
N SER A 215 14.01 16.48 -24.35
CA SER A 215 14.61 16.32 -25.66
C SER A 215 14.28 14.95 -26.27
N TYR A 216 14.27 13.90 -25.45
CA TYR A 216 13.82 12.58 -25.87
C TYR A 216 12.35 12.60 -26.33
N LEU A 217 11.44 13.17 -25.53
CA LEU A 217 10.02 13.20 -25.86
C LEU A 217 9.75 14.00 -27.14
N LEU A 218 10.39 15.16 -27.30
CA LEU A 218 10.30 15.98 -28.52
C LEU A 218 10.80 15.23 -29.75
N LYS A 219 11.99 14.62 -29.65
CA LYS A 219 12.59 13.86 -30.76
C LYS A 219 11.73 12.70 -31.23
N HIS A 220 10.97 12.07 -30.33
CA HIS A 220 10.09 10.95 -30.66
C HIS A 220 8.64 11.37 -30.93
N GLY A 221 8.34 12.67 -30.98
CA GLY A 221 7.00 13.20 -31.25
C GLY A 221 5.97 12.86 -30.16
N MET A 222 6.43 12.58 -28.94
CA MET A 222 5.58 12.24 -27.79
C MET A 222 4.98 13.49 -27.12
N VAL A 223 5.63 14.64 -27.31
CA VAL A 223 5.18 15.99 -26.92
C VAL A 223 5.55 16.97 -28.03
N LYS A 224 4.93 18.15 -28.05
CA LYS A 224 5.17 19.22 -29.03
C LYS A 224 5.64 20.50 -28.36
N GLU A 225 6.45 21.28 -29.08
CA GLU A 225 6.83 22.63 -28.64
C GLU A 225 5.60 23.46 -28.29
N GLY A 226 5.64 24.09 -27.12
CA GLY A 226 4.56 24.91 -26.62
C GLY A 226 3.49 24.20 -25.79
N GLU A 227 3.52 22.87 -25.70
CA GLU A 227 2.70 22.10 -24.74
C GLU A 227 3.20 22.32 -23.30
N GLU A 228 2.36 22.01 -22.32
CA GLU A 228 2.73 22.04 -20.90
C GLU A 228 2.88 20.62 -20.37
N VAL A 229 3.96 20.39 -19.62
CA VAL A 229 4.24 19.11 -18.94
C VAL A 229 4.32 19.33 -17.44
N ALA A 230 3.68 18.43 -16.69
CA ALA A 230 3.84 18.36 -15.24
C ALA A 230 4.98 17.41 -14.90
N LEU A 231 6.09 17.95 -14.41
CA LEU A 231 7.20 17.19 -13.86
C LEU A 231 6.88 16.81 -12.42
N VAL A 232 6.85 15.50 -12.14
CA VAL A 232 6.73 14.97 -10.79
C VAL A 232 8.01 14.25 -10.42
N GLN A 233 8.75 14.81 -9.46
CA GLN A 233 9.99 14.22 -8.95
C GLN A 233 9.76 13.66 -7.54
N SER A 234 10.14 12.40 -7.34
CA SER A 234 10.30 11.79 -6.02
C SER A 234 11.76 11.35 -5.91
N GLY A 235 12.52 12.02 -5.04
CA GLY A 235 13.97 11.84 -4.95
C GLY A 235 14.40 10.55 -4.26
N ARG A 236 15.50 9.95 -4.75
CA ARG A 236 16.44 9.17 -3.92
C ARG A 236 17.29 10.16 -3.11
N GLN A 237 17.58 9.82 -1.85
CA GLN A 237 18.33 10.65 -0.89
C GLN A 237 19.77 10.97 -1.33
N PRO A 238 20.26 12.21 -1.14
CA PRO A 238 21.64 12.48 -0.77
C PRO A 238 21.85 12.25 0.73
N ILE A 239 23.05 11.80 1.13
CA ILE A 239 23.43 11.32 2.48
C ILE A 239 23.22 12.37 3.62
N TRP A 240 22.96 13.64 3.31
CA TRP A 240 22.97 14.78 4.24
C TRP A 240 21.62 15.45 4.52
N ARG A 241 20.47 14.95 4.01
CA ARG A 241 19.14 15.48 4.35
C ARG A 241 18.15 14.38 4.74
N SER A 242 17.38 14.62 5.81
CA SER A 242 16.47 13.67 6.45
C SER A 242 15.04 13.62 5.88
N GLN A 243 14.70 14.42 4.86
CA GLN A 243 13.36 14.46 4.26
C GLN A 243 13.39 14.15 2.76
N SER A 244 12.47 13.29 2.31
CA SER A 244 12.14 13.09 0.89
C SER A 244 11.32 14.29 0.41
N THR A 245 11.91 15.14 -0.44
CA THR A 245 11.17 16.22 -1.10
C THR A 245 10.49 15.68 -2.34
N HIS A 246 9.15 15.69 -2.33
CA HIS A 246 8.33 15.53 -3.52
C HIS A 246 8.16 16.90 -4.18
N ASN A 247 8.51 17.02 -5.46
CA ASN A 247 8.38 18.27 -6.20
C ASN A 247 7.45 18.08 -7.40
N ILE A 248 6.53 19.03 -7.58
CA ILE A 248 5.67 19.13 -8.77
C ILE A 248 5.95 20.47 -9.42
N GLN A 249 6.32 20.46 -10.69
CA GLN A 249 6.54 21.66 -11.49
C GLN A 249 5.77 21.55 -12.80
N VAL A 250 5.14 22.63 -13.23
CA VAL A 250 4.61 22.74 -14.60
C VAL A 250 5.62 23.49 -15.43
N ARG A 251 6.01 22.92 -16.56
CA ARG A 251 6.94 23.54 -17.50
C ARG A 251 6.39 23.50 -18.91
N LYS A 252 6.73 24.53 -19.68
CA LYS A 252 6.45 24.56 -21.11
C LYS A 252 7.54 23.78 -21.84
N VAL A 253 7.11 22.93 -22.78
CA VAL A 253 7.96 22.17 -23.71
C VAL A 253 8.61 23.11 -24.69
#